data_AF-A0A7X7HAY7-F1
#
_entry.id   AF-A0A7X7HAY7-F1
#
_cell.length_a   1.000
_cell.length_b   1.000
_cell.length_c   1.000
_cell.angle_alpha   90.00
_cell.angle_beta   90.00
_cell.angle_gamma   90.00
#
_symmetry.space_group_name_H-M   'P 1'
#
loop_
_entity.id
_entity.type
_entity.pdbx_description
1 polymer ?
#
loop_
_entity_poly.entity_id
_entity_poly.type
_entity_poly.pdbx_seq_one_letter_code
_entity_poly.pdbx_strand_id
1 'polypeptide(L)'
;MKFVNDKGVSIIGTLFTLIILGVLGAALVALVSMDQESRMKSIKREYAFYAVQAAFEYALREIKEGGYPIVNNKVLGQAKFTTGIAPLQRKITAVGVASDVQRTHSITTDLLAGDCAEIDISGAVVGGSSGNELQNVVIDKTCLNAINIDKMTFSISPNLGETVRGIRIDGIDVYDDMSGISSGSPIDILDYRITGSAVVNFIKFSSGISGKTIDISVTFTDSSAKSRSVTLP
;
A
#
# COMPACT_ATOMS: atom_id res chain seq x y z
N MET A 1 -51.50 -49.73 -65.37
CA MET A 1 -50.78 -50.17 -64.16
C MET A 1 -49.47 -49.38 -64.10
N LYS A 2 -49.37 -48.36 -63.24
CA LYS A 2 -48.15 -47.53 -63.09
C LYS A 2 -47.21 -48.25 -62.11
N PHE A 3 -46.01 -48.59 -62.56
CA PHE A 3 -44.93 -49.01 -61.66
C PHE A 3 -44.44 -47.79 -60.88
N VAL A 4 -44.74 -47.73 -59.59
CA VAL A 4 -44.14 -46.77 -58.66
C VAL A 4 -42.77 -47.34 -58.28
N ASN A 5 -41.72 -46.55 -58.52
CA ASN A 5 -40.33 -46.94 -58.30
C ASN A 5 -39.96 -46.71 -56.82
N ASP A 6 -40.19 -47.72 -55.97
CA ASP A 6 -40.02 -47.65 -54.49
C ASP A 6 -38.57 -47.47 -54.01
N LYS A 7 -37.57 -47.48 -54.90
CA LYS A 7 -36.16 -47.34 -54.52
C LYS A 7 -35.70 -45.89 -54.27
N GLY A 8 -36.43 -44.89 -54.77
CA GLY A 8 -36.07 -43.47 -54.60
C GLY A 8 -36.48 -42.88 -53.25
N VAL A 9 -37.61 -43.33 -52.69
CA VAL A 9 -38.14 -42.82 -51.40
C VAL A 9 -37.30 -43.31 -50.22
N SER A 10 -36.75 -44.52 -50.30
CA SER A 10 -35.93 -45.12 -49.23
C SER A 10 -34.59 -44.39 -49.05
N ILE A 11 -33.88 -44.03 -50.13
CA ILE A 11 -32.56 -43.38 -50.05
C ILE A 11 -32.69 -41.96 -49.51
N ILE A 12 -33.74 -41.24 -49.91
CA ILE A 12 -34.04 -39.89 -49.41
C ILE A 12 -34.35 -39.95 -47.90
N GLY A 13 -35.13 -40.92 -47.44
CA GLY A 13 -35.39 -41.13 -46.01
C GLY A 13 -34.12 -41.42 -45.19
N THR A 14 -33.20 -42.24 -45.72
CA THR A 14 -31.91 -42.52 -45.07
C THR A 14 -30.99 -41.29 -45.04
N LEU A 15 -31.01 -40.46 -46.08
CA LEU A 15 -30.23 -39.22 -46.12
C LEU A 15 -30.77 -38.20 -45.09
N PHE A 16 -32.09 -38.03 -45.00
CA PHE A 16 -32.70 -37.14 -44.01
C PHE A 16 -32.44 -37.58 -42.58
N THR A 17 -32.51 -38.89 -42.30
CA THR A 17 -32.18 -39.42 -40.97
C THR A 17 -30.71 -39.21 -40.60
N LEU A 18 -29.78 -39.40 -41.55
CA LEU A 18 -28.35 -39.10 -41.35
C LEU A 18 -28.10 -37.60 -41.06
N ILE A 19 -28.78 -36.70 -41.78
CA ILE A 19 -28.66 -35.26 -41.55
C ILE A 19 -29.20 -34.89 -40.17
N ILE A 20 -30.37 -35.42 -39.78
CA ILE A 20 -30.96 -35.18 -38.46
C ILE A 20 -30.05 -35.70 -37.35
N LEU A 21 -29.48 -36.90 -37.49
CA LEU A 21 -28.49 -37.46 -36.56
C LEU A 21 -27.22 -36.60 -36.48
N GLY A 22 -26.73 -36.08 -37.61
CA GLY A 22 -25.58 -35.17 -37.64
C GLY A 22 -25.84 -33.86 -36.91
N VAL A 23 -27.02 -33.26 -37.11
CA VAL A 23 -27.43 -32.03 -36.42
C VAL A 23 -27.62 -32.26 -34.93
N LEU A 24 -28.23 -33.38 -34.52
CA LEU A 24 -28.39 -33.74 -33.11
C LEU A 24 -27.02 -34.00 -32.43
N GLY A 25 -26.11 -34.69 -33.12
CA GLY A 25 -24.74 -34.90 -32.62
C GLY A 25 -23.99 -33.58 -32.42
N ALA A 26 -24.06 -32.66 -33.39
CA ALA A 26 -23.44 -31.35 -33.27
C ALA A 26 -24.05 -30.51 -32.13
N ALA A 27 -25.38 -30.56 -31.96
CA ALA A 27 -26.08 -29.86 -30.89
C ALA A 27 -25.69 -30.39 -29.50
N LEU A 28 -25.57 -31.71 -29.33
CA LEU A 28 -25.14 -32.31 -28.06
C LEU A 28 -23.69 -31.93 -27.71
N VAL A 29 -22.78 -31.96 -28.69
CA VAL A 29 -21.38 -31.53 -28.48
C VAL A 29 -21.33 -30.05 -28.11
N ALA A 30 -22.12 -29.20 -28.76
CA ALA A 30 -22.20 -27.78 -28.44
C ALA A 30 -22.72 -27.56 -27.00
N LEU A 31 -23.79 -28.26 -26.59
CA LEU A 31 -24.35 -28.15 -25.24
C LEU A 31 -23.36 -28.60 -24.16
N VAL A 32 -22.66 -29.72 -24.36
CA VAL A 32 -21.63 -30.20 -23.43
C VAL A 32 -20.46 -29.24 -23.34
N SER A 33 -20.01 -28.69 -24.48
CA SER A 33 -18.92 -27.72 -24.52
C SER A 33 -19.29 -26.42 -23.79
N MET A 34 -20.54 -25.96 -23.95
CA MET A 34 -21.07 -24.78 -23.24
C MET A 34 -21.16 -25.00 -21.72
N ASP A 35 -21.61 -26.18 -21.27
CA ASP A 35 -21.63 -26.49 -19.82
C ASP A 35 -20.21 -26.50 -19.24
N GLN A 36 -19.25 -27.12 -19.93
CA GLN A 36 -17.85 -27.14 -19.51
C GLN A 36 -17.21 -25.74 -19.47
N GLU A 37 -17.46 -24.90 -20.48
CA GLU A 37 -16.96 -23.53 -20.50
C GLU A 37 -17.54 -22.71 -19.34
N SER A 38 -18.84 -22.85 -19.07
CA SER A 38 -19.51 -22.16 -17.97
C SER A 38 -18.92 -22.56 -16.61
N ARG A 39 -18.67 -23.86 -16.38
CA ARG A 39 -18.05 -24.38 -15.16
C ARG A 39 -16.61 -23.90 -15.02
N MET A 40 -15.82 -23.95 -16.10
CA MET A 40 -14.45 -23.46 -16.12
C MET A 40 -14.39 -21.97 -15.78
N LYS A 41 -15.31 -21.17 -16.33
CA LYS A 41 -15.42 -19.74 -16.02
C LYS A 41 -15.80 -19.49 -14.55
N SER A 42 -16.66 -20.34 -13.96
CA SER A 42 -16.98 -20.28 -12.52
C SER A 42 -15.74 -20.56 -11.66
N ILE A 43 -15.01 -21.63 -11.96
CA ILE A 43 -13.76 -21.99 -11.25
C ILE A 43 -12.72 -20.86 -11.36
N LYS A 44 -12.53 -20.28 -12.57
CA LYS A 44 -11.65 -19.13 -12.76
C LYS A 44 -12.08 -17.91 -11.94
N ARG A 45 -13.39 -17.67 -11.76
CA ARG A 45 -13.89 -16.60 -10.88
C ARG A 45 -13.54 -16.83 -9.42
N GLU A 46 -13.60 -18.07 -8.96
CA GLU A 46 -13.18 -18.45 -7.61
C GLU A 46 -11.67 -18.26 -7.43
N TYR A 47 -10.84 -18.72 -8.38
CA TYR A 47 -9.39 -18.47 -8.33
C TYR A 47 -9.04 -16.97 -8.31
N ALA A 48 -9.71 -16.15 -9.12
CA ALA A 48 -9.52 -14.70 -9.08
C ALA A 48 -9.94 -14.11 -7.72
N PHE A 49 -10.98 -14.64 -7.08
CA PHE A 49 -11.40 -14.20 -5.74
C PHE A 49 -10.39 -14.60 -4.66
N TYR A 50 -9.90 -15.85 -4.66
CA TYR A 50 -8.85 -16.28 -3.73
C TYR A 50 -7.55 -15.49 -3.91
N ALA A 51 -7.20 -15.13 -5.15
CA ALA A 51 -6.07 -14.25 -5.42
C ALA A 51 -6.25 -12.85 -4.80
N VAL A 52 -7.47 -12.31 -4.81
CA VAL A 52 -7.79 -11.05 -4.10
C VAL A 52 -7.61 -11.20 -2.59
N GLN A 53 -8.10 -12.29 -2.00
CA GLN A 53 -7.96 -12.53 -0.57
C GLN A 53 -6.47 -12.61 -0.17
N ALA A 54 -5.69 -13.40 -0.90
CA ALA A 54 -4.25 -13.50 -0.68
C ALA A 54 -3.52 -12.15 -0.86
N ALA A 55 -3.99 -11.33 -1.81
CA ALA A 55 -3.50 -9.96 -1.96
C ALA A 55 -3.74 -9.11 -0.70
N PHE A 56 -4.92 -9.18 -0.08
CA PHE A 56 -5.17 -8.46 1.17
C PHE A 56 -4.34 -8.98 2.34
N GLU A 57 -4.22 -10.30 2.49
CA GLU A 57 -3.37 -10.89 3.53
C GLU A 57 -1.90 -10.47 3.36
N TYR A 58 -1.41 -10.49 2.12
CA TYR A 58 -0.09 -9.97 1.78
C TYR A 58 0.04 -8.49 2.13
N ALA A 59 -0.88 -7.65 1.65
CA ALA A 59 -0.83 -6.20 1.87
C ALA A 59 -0.85 -5.84 3.37
N LEU A 60 -1.74 -6.46 4.15
CA LEU A 60 -1.84 -6.22 5.59
C LEU A 60 -0.59 -6.70 6.33
N ARG A 61 0.01 -7.81 5.91
CA ARG A 61 1.27 -8.28 6.47
C ARG A 61 2.41 -7.31 6.18
N GLU A 62 2.58 -6.89 4.92
CA GLU A 62 3.63 -5.93 4.55
C GLU A 62 3.47 -4.62 5.34
N ILE A 63 2.25 -4.08 5.47
CA ILE A 63 1.99 -2.89 6.29
C ILE A 63 2.39 -3.12 7.75
N LYS A 64 1.97 -4.23 8.36
CA LYS A 64 2.31 -4.56 9.76
C LYS A 64 3.81 -4.70 9.98
N GLU A 65 4.52 -5.20 8.98
CA GLU A 65 5.96 -5.31 9.02
C GLU A 65 6.65 -3.97 8.73
N GLY A 66 5.94 -2.87 8.43
CA GLY A 66 6.50 -1.55 8.12
C GLY A 66 6.89 -1.38 6.65
N GLY A 67 6.43 -2.27 5.77
CA GLY A 67 6.67 -2.24 4.34
C GLY A 67 5.53 -1.60 3.54
N TYR A 68 5.78 -1.35 2.25
CA TYR A 68 4.79 -0.78 1.34
C TYR A 68 4.08 -1.88 0.54
N PRO A 69 2.75 -2.01 0.63
CA PRO A 69 2.00 -3.16 0.11
C PRO A 69 1.71 -3.03 -1.40
N ILE A 70 2.68 -2.64 -2.21
CA ILE A 70 2.53 -2.56 -3.67
C ILE A 70 3.25 -3.73 -4.32
N VAL A 71 2.49 -4.56 -5.01
CA VAL A 71 3.04 -5.64 -5.84
C VAL A 71 2.26 -5.76 -7.12
N ASN A 72 2.94 -6.07 -8.22
CA ASN A 72 2.34 -6.22 -9.54
C ASN A 72 2.45 -7.67 -10.01
N ASN A 73 1.32 -8.27 -10.40
CA ASN A 73 1.25 -9.60 -11.03
C ASN A 73 1.96 -10.72 -10.25
N LYS A 74 1.91 -10.70 -8.91
CA LYS A 74 2.48 -11.77 -8.08
C LYS A 74 1.71 -13.07 -8.29
N VAL A 75 2.43 -14.14 -8.66
CA VAL A 75 1.85 -15.44 -9.00
C VAL A 75 1.41 -16.18 -7.73
N LEU A 76 0.22 -16.78 -7.80
CA LEU A 76 -0.37 -17.63 -6.76
C LEU A 76 -1.08 -18.81 -7.44
N GLY A 77 -0.36 -19.92 -7.64
CA GLY A 77 -0.90 -21.09 -8.33
C GLY A 77 -1.32 -20.76 -9.77
N GLN A 78 -2.61 -20.92 -10.07
CA GLN A 78 -3.20 -20.62 -11.40
C GLN A 78 -3.69 -19.17 -11.56
N ALA A 79 -3.52 -18.35 -10.52
CA ALA A 79 -3.92 -16.95 -10.53
C ALA A 79 -2.70 -16.05 -10.26
N LYS A 80 -2.91 -14.75 -10.44
CA LYS A 80 -1.96 -13.71 -10.04
C LYS A 80 -2.72 -12.60 -9.33
N PHE A 81 -2.02 -11.87 -8.48
CA PHE A 81 -2.59 -10.72 -7.79
C PHE A 81 -1.71 -9.48 -7.86
N THR A 82 -2.35 -8.34 -7.75
CA THR A 82 -1.75 -7.01 -7.68
C THR A 82 -2.35 -6.30 -6.48
N THR A 83 -1.53 -5.60 -5.71
CA THR A 83 -1.97 -4.76 -4.59
C THR A 83 -1.52 -3.33 -4.80
N GLY A 84 -2.34 -2.40 -4.35
CA GLY A 84 -2.03 -0.98 -4.28
C GLY A 84 -2.60 -0.38 -3.01
N ILE A 85 -2.02 0.73 -2.56
CA ILE A 85 -2.53 1.50 -1.43
C ILE A 85 -2.70 2.97 -1.84
N ALA A 86 -3.84 3.55 -1.48
CA ALA A 86 -4.07 4.98 -1.49
C ALA A 86 -3.96 5.47 -0.02
N PRO A 87 -2.76 5.88 0.43
CA PRO A 87 -2.48 6.09 1.85
C PRO A 87 -3.34 7.18 2.49
N LEU A 88 -3.56 8.29 1.77
CA LEU A 88 -4.41 9.40 2.24
C LEU A 88 -5.88 8.99 2.47
N GLN A 89 -6.35 7.98 1.73
CA GLN A 89 -7.69 7.41 1.89
C GLN A 89 -7.68 6.16 2.77
N ARG A 90 -6.51 5.76 3.26
CA ARG A 90 -6.22 4.50 3.95
C ARG A 90 -6.90 3.31 3.28
N LYS A 91 -6.83 3.26 1.95
CA LYS A 91 -7.57 2.29 1.13
C LYS A 91 -6.60 1.35 0.43
N ILE A 92 -6.70 0.06 0.73
CA ILE A 92 -5.99 -1.00 0.02
C ILE A 92 -6.87 -1.45 -1.13
N THR A 93 -6.30 -1.57 -2.32
CA THR A 93 -6.96 -2.14 -3.50
C THR A 93 -6.23 -3.40 -3.92
N ALA A 94 -6.98 -4.49 -4.08
CA ALA A 94 -6.48 -5.78 -4.50
C ALA A 94 -7.15 -6.18 -5.81
N VAL A 95 -6.34 -6.64 -6.76
CA VAL A 95 -6.79 -7.15 -8.06
C VAL A 95 -6.29 -8.58 -8.20
N GLY A 96 -7.20 -9.53 -8.34
CA GLY A 96 -6.90 -10.92 -8.65
C GLY A 96 -7.27 -11.23 -10.10
N VAL A 97 -6.39 -11.94 -10.81
CA VAL A 97 -6.58 -12.32 -12.21
C VAL A 97 -6.29 -13.81 -12.38
N ALA A 98 -7.24 -14.54 -12.96
CA ALA A 98 -7.08 -15.94 -13.37
C ALA A 98 -7.46 -16.06 -14.85
N SER A 99 -6.46 -16.26 -15.72
CA SER A 99 -6.62 -16.22 -17.18
C SER A 99 -7.23 -14.88 -17.64
N ASP A 100 -8.48 -14.90 -18.08
CA ASP A 100 -9.27 -13.80 -18.64
C ASP A 100 -10.26 -13.20 -17.62
N VAL A 101 -10.34 -13.78 -16.42
CA VAL A 101 -11.23 -13.32 -15.35
C VAL A 101 -10.47 -12.46 -14.36
N GLN A 102 -10.98 -11.25 -14.13
CA GLN A 102 -10.45 -10.31 -13.14
C GLN A 102 -11.48 -9.99 -12.06
N ARG A 103 -11.02 -9.89 -10.81
CA ARG A 103 -11.78 -9.36 -9.67
C ARG A 103 -10.98 -8.26 -9.02
N THR A 104 -11.65 -7.17 -8.68
CA THR A 104 -11.07 -6.04 -7.95
C THR A 104 -11.90 -5.77 -6.72
N HIS A 105 -11.24 -5.68 -5.57
CA HIS A 105 -11.87 -5.29 -4.31
C HIS A 105 -11.01 -4.25 -3.61
N SER A 106 -11.63 -3.47 -2.72
CA SER A 106 -10.92 -2.55 -1.86
C SER A 106 -11.45 -2.63 -0.43
N ILE A 107 -10.56 -2.43 0.53
CA ILE A 107 -10.88 -2.28 1.95
C ILE A 107 -10.22 -1.03 2.49
N THR A 108 -10.80 -0.47 3.56
CA THR A 108 -10.13 0.54 4.38
C THR A 108 -9.28 -0.15 5.45
N THR A 109 -8.15 0.46 5.81
CA THR A 109 -7.25 -0.01 6.87
C THR A 109 -7.00 1.13 7.85
N ASP A 110 -6.87 0.81 9.14
CA ASP A 110 -6.43 1.79 10.14
C ASP A 110 -4.91 1.79 10.33
N LEU A 111 -4.21 0.99 9.53
CA LEU A 111 -2.77 0.80 9.62
C LEU A 111 -2.08 1.23 8.33
N LEU A 112 -1.00 1.99 8.50
CA LEU A 112 0.02 2.33 7.51
C LEU A 112 1.40 1.89 8.02
N ALA A 113 2.39 1.84 7.13
CA ALA A 113 3.74 1.37 7.46
C ALA A 113 4.41 2.20 8.57
N GLY A 114 4.26 3.52 8.58
CA GLY A 114 4.80 4.40 9.64
C GLY A 114 3.98 4.39 10.93
N ASP A 115 2.84 3.67 10.99
CA ASP A 115 2.07 3.58 12.23
C ASP A 115 2.79 2.79 13.33
N CYS A 116 3.81 1.98 13.00
CA CYS A 116 4.67 1.27 13.95
C CYS A 116 5.74 2.14 14.63
N ALA A 117 5.82 3.42 14.29
CA ALA A 117 6.75 4.36 14.90
C ALA A 117 6.06 5.29 15.89
N GLU A 118 6.80 5.70 16.91
CA GLU A 118 6.40 6.70 17.89
C GLU A 118 7.53 7.70 18.12
N ILE A 119 7.17 8.92 18.50
CA ILE A 119 8.15 9.92 18.92
C ILE A 119 8.23 9.84 20.45
N ASP A 120 9.40 9.52 20.96
CA ASP A 120 9.73 9.57 22.38
C ASP A 120 10.53 10.85 22.69
N ILE A 121 9.98 11.61 23.63
CA ILE A 121 10.52 12.88 24.11
C ILE A 121 10.95 12.81 25.58
N SER A 122 10.93 11.62 26.19
CA SER A 122 11.24 11.44 27.62
C SER A 122 12.66 11.87 27.99
N GLY A 123 13.60 11.73 27.07
CA GLY A 123 14.99 12.18 27.20
C GLY A 123 15.26 13.57 26.65
N ALA A 124 14.25 14.28 26.13
CA ALA A 124 14.43 15.52 25.41
C ALA A 124 14.94 16.64 26.33
N VAL A 125 16.00 17.31 25.92
CA VAL A 125 16.65 18.39 26.69
C VAL A 125 17.02 19.57 25.81
N VAL A 126 17.13 20.75 26.43
CA VAL A 126 17.70 21.94 25.81
C VAL A 126 19.21 21.84 25.86
N GLY A 127 19.85 21.97 24.71
CA GLY A 127 21.30 21.96 24.54
C GLY A 127 21.81 23.10 23.67
N GLY A 128 23.07 22.98 23.26
CA GLY A 128 23.81 24.00 22.52
C GLY A 128 24.30 25.14 23.43
N SER A 129 25.39 25.80 23.03
CA SER A 129 26.01 26.90 23.80
C SER A 129 25.06 28.09 24.04
N SER A 130 23.99 28.20 23.25
CA SER A 130 23.00 29.28 23.32
C SER A 130 21.60 28.78 23.69
N GLY A 131 21.46 27.53 24.16
CA GLY A 131 20.17 26.95 24.51
C GLY A 131 19.20 26.87 23.31
N ASN A 132 19.74 26.70 22.11
CA ASN A 132 19.02 26.75 20.84
C ASN A 132 18.94 25.38 20.15
N GLU A 133 19.23 24.30 20.87
CA GLU A 133 19.13 22.94 20.35
C GLU A 133 18.16 22.13 21.20
N LEU A 134 17.24 21.41 20.55
CA LEU A 134 16.48 20.34 21.17
C LEU A 134 17.22 19.03 20.90
N GLN A 135 17.66 18.35 21.94
CA GLN A 135 18.48 17.14 21.83
C GLN A 135 17.74 15.92 22.38
N ASN A 136 18.21 14.72 22.02
CA ASN A 136 17.76 13.43 22.58
C ASN A 136 16.27 13.10 22.36
N VAL A 137 15.70 13.57 21.25
CA VAL A 137 14.40 13.04 20.78
C VAL A 137 14.65 11.73 20.07
N VAL A 138 13.83 10.72 20.32
CA VAL A 138 13.96 9.39 19.71
C VAL A 138 12.73 9.11 18.86
N ILE A 139 12.93 8.61 17.65
CA ILE A 139 11.87 8.02 16.84
C ILE A 139 11.97 6.50 17.07
N ASP A 140 11.13 5.98 17.97
CA ASP A 140 11.12 4.57 18.31
C ASP A 140 10.30 3.78 17.30
N LYS A 141 10.81 2.63 16.87
CA LYS A 141 10.25 1.83 15.78
C LYS A 141 10.16 0.37 16.19
N THR A 142 8.96 -0.17 16.11
CA THR A 142 8.66 -1.55 16.56
C THR A 142 8.47 -2.57 15.44
N CYS A 143 8.23 -2.12 14.21
CA CYS A 143 8.10 -2.98 13.03
C CYS A 143 9.45 -3.57 12.58
N LEU A 144 9.42 -4.60 11.72
CA LEU A 144 10.63 -5.31 11.27
C LEU A 144 11.33 -4.60 10.11
N ASN A 145 10.59 -4.22 9.08
CA ASN A 145 11.11 -3.53 7.90
C ASN A 145 11.42 -2.08 8.21
N ALA A 146 12.33 -1.49 7.44
CA ALA A 146 12.68 -0.09 7.56
C ALA A 146 11.55 0.82 7.04
N ILE A 147 11.37 1.97 7.68
CA ILE A 147 10.44 3.03 7.27
C ILE A 147 11.24 4.28 6.87
N ASN A 148 10.70 5.12 5.99
CA ASN A 148 11.37 6.33 5.51
C ASN A 148 10.63 7.58 6.00
N ILE A 149 11.37 8.55 6.52
CA ILE A 149 10.86 9.89 6.80
C ILE A 149 10.77 10.66 5.48
N ASP A 150 9.62 11.26 5.20
CA ASP A 150 9.41 12.19 4.08
C ASP A 150 9.62 13.63 4.56
N LYS A 151 8.95 14.02 5.66
CA LYS A 151 8.98 15.41 6.15
C LYS A 151 9.00 15.46 7.67
N MET A 152 9.58 16.52 8.19
CA MET A 152 9.42 16.91 9.59
C MET A 152 8.88 18.34 9.67
N THR A 153 7.96 18.57 10.60
CA THR A 153 7.40 19.90 10.88
C THR A 153 7.58 20.19 12.35
N PHE A 154 8.03 21.40 12.68
CA PHE A 154 8.21 21.84 14.05
C PHE A 154 7.40 23.11 14.27
N SER A 155 6.45 23.08 15.19
CA SER A 155 5.70 24.27 15.61
C SER A 155 6.16 24.70 16.99
N ILE A 156 6.47 25.99 17.15
CA ILE A 156 7.04 26.56 18.37
C ILE A 156 6.00 27.48 19.00
N SER A 157 5.82 27.40 20.31
CA SER A 157 4.91 28.25 21.07
C SER A 157 5.52 28.70 22.39
N PRO A 158 5.58 30.01 22.71
CA PRO A 158 5.24 31.13 21.83
C PRO A 158 6.28 31.29 20.71
N ASN A 159 5.78 31.54 19.50
CA ASN A 159 6.61 31.83 18.32
C ASN A 159 6.95 33.33 18.30
N LEU A 160 8.23 33.65 18.40
CA LEU A 160 8.78 35.01 18.31
C LEU A 160 9.60 35.21 17.03
N GLY A 161 9.42 34.34 16.03
CA GLY A 161 10.14 34.37 14.75
C GLY A 161 11.30 33.38 14.68
N GLU A 162 11.33 32.37 15.55
CA GLU A 162 12.35 31.33 15.50
C GLU A 162 12.21 30.47 14.24
N THR A 163 13.35 30.09 13.67
CA THR A 163 13.43 29.20 12.50
C THR A 163 14.26 27.97 12.84
N VAL A 164 13.89 26.83 12.27
CA VAL A 164 14.68 25.60 12.32
C VAL A 164 15.78 25.71 11.29
N ARG A 165 17.03 25.57 11.71
CA ARG A 165 18.23 25.71 10.88
C ARG A 165 18.98 24.40 10.63
N GLY A 166 18.80 23.41 11.49
CA GLY A 166 19.49 22.15 11.33
C GLY A 166 18.76 21.00 12.01
N ILE A 167 18.85 19.81 11.43
CA ILE A 167 18.36 18.56 12.00
C ILE A 167 19.41 17.50 11.76
N ARG A 168 19.83 16.84 12.83
CA ARG A 168 20.77 15.71 12.77
C ARG A 168 20.14 14.46 13.37
N ILE A 169 20.15 13.37 12.61
CA ILE A 169 19.58 12.07 13.01
C ILE A 169 20.67 11.00 12.86
N ASP A 170 20.92 10.23 13.93
CA ASP A 170 21.98 9.23 14.05
C ASP A 170 23.36 9.69 13.53
N GLY A 171 23.70 10.95 13.81
CA GLY A 171 24.97 11.57 13.42
C GLY A 171 24.99 12.16 12.00
N ILE A 172 23.91 12.02 11.23
CA ILE A 172 23.81 12.50 9.85
C ILE A 172 22.98 13.79 9.81
N ASP A 173 23.53 14.84 9.22
CA ASP A 173 22.77 16.06 8.94
C ASP A 173 21.76 15.79 7.82
N VAL A 174 20.48 15.73 8.17
CA VAL A 174 19.39 15.54 7.21
C VAL A 174 18.81 16.86 6.73
N TYR A 175 19.12 17.95 7.42
CA TYR A 175 18.79 19.31 7.06
C TYR A 175 19.82 20.26 7.70
N ASP A 176 20.39 21.17 6.91
CA ASP A 176 21.32 22.21 7.36
C ASP A 176 21.19 23.43 6.43
N ASP A 177 20.43 24.42 6.87
CA ASP A 177 20.22 25.68 6.15
C ASP A 177 20.25 26.86 7.13
N MET A 178 21.20 27.77 6.90
CA MET A 178 21.38 28.98 7.68
C MET A 178 20.21 29.96 7.61
N SER A 179 19.48 29.99 6.50
CA SER A 179 18.27 30.80 6.36
C SER A 179 17.15 30.29 7.26
N GLY A 180 17.08 28.96 7.40
CA GLY A 180 16.15 28.25 8.25
C GLY A 180 14.72 28.25 7.71
N ILE A 181 13.89 27.37 8.29
CA ILE A 181 12.47 27.24 7.95
C ILE A 181 11.65 27.72 9.15
N SER A 182 10.60 28.50 8.88
CA SER A 182 9.70 29.03 9.91
C SER A 182 8.94 27.93 10.64
N SER A 183 8.63 28.20 11.92
CA SER A 183 7.73 27.36 12.72
C SER A 183 6.45 27.00 11.96
N GLY A 184 6.07 25.72 11.98
CA GLY A 184 4.88 25.17 11.35
C GLY A 184 5.03 24.83 9.85
N SER A 185 6.14 25.20 9.22
CA SER A 185 6.42 24.84 7.84
C SER A 185 7.10 23.47 7.73
N PRO A 186 6.73 22.63 6.75
CA PRO A 186 7.33 21.32 6.57
C PRO A 186 8.77 21.45 6.04
N ILE A 187 9.65 20.60 6.54
CA ILE A 187 11.03 20.43 6.12
C ILE A 187 11.12 19.08 5.43
N ASP A 188 11.50 19.08 4.15
CA ASP A 188 11.73 17.84 3.43
C ASP A 188 12.97 17.15 3.99
N ILE A 189 12.81 15.92 4.43
CA ILE A 189 13.89 15.06 4.89
C ILE A 189 14.20 14.12 3.74
N LEU A 190 15.39 14.27 3.14
CA LEU A 190 15.79 13.47 1.98
C LEU A 190 15.79 11.97 2.34
N ASP A 191 14.68 11.29 2.05
CA ASP A 191 14.40 9.85 2.23
C ASP A 191 15.21 9.17 3.35
N TYR A 192 15.17 9.73 4.57
CA TYR A 192 15.95 9.18 5.67
C TYR A 192 15.33 7.87 6.14
N ARG A 193 16.12 6.79 6.05
CA ARG A 193 15.66 5.42 6.29
C ARG A 193 15.94 4.96 7.73
N ILE A 194 14.87 4.76 8.48
CA ILE A 194 14.88 4.26 9.85
C ILE A 194 14.84 2.72 9.84
N THR A 195 15.93 2.06 10.23
CA THR A 195 16.02 0.58 10.28
C THR A 195 15.69 0.00 11.67
N GLY A 196 16.13 0.69 12.74
CA GLY A 196 15.75 0.44 14.14
C GLY A 196 15.15 1.71 14.77
N SER A 197 15.35 1.97 16.05
CA SER A 197 15.04 3.30 16.62
C SER A 197 16.09 4.31 16.15
N ALA A 198 15.68 5.53 15.84
CA ALA A 198 16.57 6.60 15.38
C ALA A 198 16.64 7.73 16.41
N VAL A 199 17.85 8.19 16.73
CA VAL A 199 18.07 9.29 17.68
C VAL A 199 18.25 10.59 16.91
N VAL A 200 17.37 11.55 17.16
CA VAL A 200 17.56 12.94 16.73
C VAL A 200 18.56 13.58 17.68
N ASN A 201 19.82 13.66 17.24
CA ASN A 201 20.91 14.21 18.04
C ASN A 201 20.63 15.66 18.42
N PHE A 202 20.21 16.46 17.44
CA PHE A 202 19.72 17.81 17.69
C PHE A 202 18.75 18.27 16.60
N ILE A 203 17.85 19.15 17.01
CA ILE A 203 17.13 20.10 16.15
C ILE A 203 17.62 21.49 16.56
N LYS A 204 18.27 22.19 15.64
CA LYS A 204 18.90 23.48 15.89
C LYS A 204 17.98 24.61 15.43
N PHE A 205 17.77 25.58 16.31
CA PHE A 205 16.94 26.76 16.09
C PHE A 205 17.81 28.02 15.94
N SER A 206 17.23 29.04 15.34
CA SER A 206 17.88 30.34 15.12
C SER A 206 18.12 31.15 16.40
N SER A 207 17.37 30.87 17.47
CA SER A 207 17.51 31.46 18.79
C SER A 207 17.16 30.46 19.90
N GLY A 208 17.31 30.88 21.16
CA GLY A 208 17.07 30.03 22.32
C GLY A 208 15.62 29.55 22.47
N ILE A 209 15.47 28.30 22.92
CA ILE A 209 14.17 27.60 23.00
C ILE A 209 13.70 27.29 24.43
N SER A 210 14.44 27.71 25.45
CA SER A 210 14.01 27.52 26.85
C SER A 210 12.66 28.20 27.14
N GLY A 211 11.84 27.55 27.97
CA GLY A 211 10.49 27.98 28.31
C GLY A 211 9.47 27.91 27.16
N LYS A 212 9.83 27.33 26.01
CA LYS A 212 8.93 27.15 24.86
C LYS A 212 8.37 25.73 24.81
N THR A 213 7.21 25.60 24.18
CA THR A 213 6.66 24.31 23.75
C THR A 213 6.96 24.10 22.28
N ILE A 214 7.43 22.90 21.94
CA ILE A 214 7.74 22.49 20.57
C ILE A 214 6.86 21.29 20.24
N ASP A 215 6.00 21.46 19.24
CA ASP A 215 5.26 20.37 18.60
C ASP A 215 6.11 19.82 17.46
N ILE A 216 6.55 18.58 17.61
CA ILE A 216 7.30 17.83 16.62
C ILE A 216 6.31 16.97 15.85
N SER A 217 6.34 17.05 14.52
CA SER A 217 5.58 16.15 13.65
C SER A 217 6.52 15.51 12.64
N VAL A 218 6.43 14.18 12.51
CA VAL A 218 7.17 13.39 11.53
C VAL A 218 6.17 12.76 10.58
N THR A 219 6.33 13.02 9.29
CA THR A 219 5.53 12.43 8.22
C THR A 219 6.41 11.42 7.47
N PHE A 220 5.90 10.21 7.30
CA PHE A 220 6.58 9.13 6.60
C PHE A 220 6.18 9.10 5.12
N THR A 221 6.96 8.40 4.28
CA THR A 221 6.72 8.30 2.83
C THR A 221 5.38 7.65 2.46
N ASP A 222 4.77 6.93 3.40
CA ASP A 222 3.42 6.37 3.27
C ASP A 222 2.31 7.34 3.70
N SER A 223 2.64 8.62 3.90
CA SER A 223 1.75 9.70 4.36
C SER A 223 1.19 9.53 5.78
N SER A 224 1.61 8.51 6.54
CA SER A 224 1.32 8.47 7.98
C SER A 224 2.12 9.56 8.70
N ALA A 225 1.58 10.07 9.81
CA ALA A 225 2.22 11.11 10.59
C ALA A 225 2.14 10.81 12.08
N LYS A 226 3.20 11.16 12.81
CA LYS A 226 3.29 11.06 14.26
C LYS A 226 3.66 12.42 14.82
N SER A 227 3.05 12.80 15.94
CA SER A 227 3.32 14.09 16.55
C SER A 227 3.39 14.01 18.07
N ARG A 228 4.27 14.82 18.65
CA ARG A 228 4.44 14.99 20.10
C ARG A 228 4.84 16.40 20.45
N SER A 229 4.39 16.85 21.61
CA SER A 229 4.67 18.17 22.15
C SER A 229 5.59 18.04 23.34
N VAL A 230 6.67 18.82 23.37
CA VAL A 230 7.57 18.93 24.52
C VAL A 230 7.58 20.36 25.03
N THR A 231 7.33 20.57 26.32
CA THR A 231 7.53 21.87 26.96
C THR A 231 8.89 21.89 27.62
N LEU A 232 9.71 22.84 27.20
CA LEU A 232 11.09 22.95 27.63
C LEU A 232 11.20 23.78 28.90
N PRO A 233 12.10 23.41 29.82
CA PRO A 233 12.32 24.15 31.07
C PRO A 233 12.87 25.56 30.84
#